data_AF-A0A561Q0U2-F1
#
_entry.id   AF-A0A561Q0U2-F1
#
_cell.length_a   1.000
_cell.length_b   1.000
_cell.length_c   1.000
_cell.angle_alpha   90.00
_cell.angle_beta   90.00
_cell.angle_gamma   90.00
#
_symmetry.space_group_name_H-M   'P 1'
#
loop_
_entity.id
_entity.type
_entity.pdbx_description
1 polymer ?
#
loop_
_entity_poly.entity_id
_entity_poly.type
_entity_poly.pdbx_seq_one_letter_code
_entity_poly.pdbx_strand_id
1 'polypeptide(L)'
;MNLWAQLLPNLAIVAITTVIWALARKSVDRFSARFQKAAFGLLMAAGVFATMSFPFEFIPGVFLDSRYTLLAIAGYFGGPWGAALPLVVSLVKRLSLGGQGIETAIPIILAATLGGLGIRYLFRRDIAKFRALLLLAPMAALSGVAGFYYRFPMVMWAKITSETSGPLALVIALTTILAGAALIHEYRLERDLNLAQRRLTDAVENMADGLAIYDKEGRLAFHNSRYHEIFPATADVRVHGTPLISILMTAWERGEEAAPEEERHAVAKRIVGDLGKPADRLFRLGDGRWISARQRPTDDHGTAVLYCDVTTKIEHDAQLTVLNEQLSKLATTDPLTGLANRRLFEEQLKLAGEQAGRGNLQVSLLMIDVDFFKSFNDAYGHRAGDNCLRAIAQTVCDVFSSMPNATTARYGGEELAVILPGVGAGQAMAMATLLIANVRSLGVLHPVAPDAIVTVSVGVATSTADFDLEAELVQQADHALYEAKASGRNCVRQYALSNLGGMNANG
;
A
#
# COMPACT_ATOMS: atom_id res chain seq x y z
N MET A 1 55.59 -27.07 35.40
CA MET A 1 54.75 -27.08 34.17
C MET A 1 53.89 -25.82 34.17
N ASN A 2 53.61 -25.24 33.00
CA ASN A 2 52.81 -24.03 32.89
C ASN A 2 51.35 -24.31 33.31
N LEU A 3 50.87 -23.66 34.38
CA LEU A 3 49.52 -23.79 34.93
C LEU A 3 48.44 -23.63 33.85
N TRP A 4 48.67 -22.76 32.87
CA TRP A 4 47.75 -22.51 31.75
C TRP A 4 47.57 -23.73 30.84
N ALA A 5 48.61 -24.53 30.64
CA ALA A 5 48.53 -25.74 29.81
C ALA A 5 47.68 -26.84 30.46
N GLN A 6 47.68 -26.90 31.80
CA GLN A 6 46.90 -27.88 32.56
C GLN A 6 45.41 -27.53 32.67
N LEU A 7 45.05 -26.24 32.51
CA LEU A 7 43.67 -25.77 32.54
C LEU A 7 42.96 -25.91 31.17
N LEU A 8 43.72 -26.07 30.09
CA LEU A 8 43.21 -26.11 28.72
C LEU A 8 42.18 -27.23 28.45
N PRO A 9 42.35 -28.48 28.92
CA PRO A 9 41.36 -29.54 28.71
C PRO A 9 40.01 -29.20 29.35
N ASN A 10 40.03 -28.65 30.57
CA ASN A 10 38.84 -28.26 31.31
C ASN A 10 38.11 -27.07 30.66
N LEU A 11 38.85 -26.09 30.12
CA LEU A 11 38.29 -25.01 29.32
C LEU A 11 37.63 -25.55 28.04
N ALA A 12 38.31 -26.45 27.34
CA ALA A 12 37.81 -27.06 26.11
C ALA A 12 36.52 -27.86 26.36
N ILE A 13 36.44 -28.63 27.46
CA ILE A 13 35.22 -29.37 27.82
C ILE A 13 34.04 -28.43 28.03
N VAL A 14 34.23 -27.31 28.75
CA VAL A 14 33.17 -26.32 28.97
C VAL A 14 32.72 -25.69 27.65
N ALA A 15 33.68 -25.31 26.80
CA ALA A 15 33.38 -24.74 25.49
C ALA A 15 32.62 -25.74 24.60
N ILE A 16 33.12 -26.97 24.46
CA ILE A 16 32.51 -28.05 23.67
C ILE A 16 31.10 -28.35 24.19
N THR A 17 30.91 -28.49 25.50
CA THR A 17 29.58 -28.75 26.09
C THR A 17 28.59 -27.64 25.74
N THR A 18 29.04 -26.37 25.79
CA THR A 18 28.20 -25.22 25.45
C THR A 18 27.89 -25.16 23.95
N VAL A 19 28.88 -25.43 23.10
CA VAL A 19 28.71 -25.45 21.63
C VAL A 19 27.79 -26.60 21.20
N ILE A 20 27.96 -27.80 21.76
CA ILE A 20 27.09 -28.95 21.49
C ILE A 20 25.64 -28.59 21.84
N TRP A 21 25.41 -27.91 22.97
CA TRP A 21 24.06 -27.47 23.30
C TRP A 21 23.52 -26.52 22.24
N ALA A 22 24.31 -25.52 21.86
CA ALA A 22 23.88 -24.51 20.89
C ALA A 22 23.53 -25.10 19.51
N LEU A 23 24.20 -26.20 19.12
CA LEU A 23 23.88 -26.91 17.88
C LEU A 23 22.70 -27.87 18.05
N ALA A 24 22.64 -28.61 19.16
CA ALA A 24 21.63 -29.64 19.39
C ALA A 24 20.24 -29.04 19.69
N ARG A 25 20.18 -27.84 20.28
CA ARG A 25 18.96 -27.23 20.79
C ARG A 25 17.84 -27.15 19.75
N LYS A 26 18.15 -26.71 18.52
CA LYS A 26 17.17 -26.64 17.40
C LYS A 26 16.45 -27.96 17.16
N SER A 27 17.13 -29.10 17.34
CA SER A 27 16.55 -30.44 17.15
C SER A 27 15.64 -30.86 18.30
N VAL A 28 15.79 -30.22 19.47
CA VAL A 28 15.05 -30.50 20.70
C VAL A 28 13.86 -29.54 20.88
N ASP A 29 13.81 -28.43 20.14
CA ASP A 29 12.75 -27.42 20.25
C ASP A 29 11.34 -27.97 19.96
N ARG A 30 11.24 -29.04 19.13
CA ARG A 30 9.99 -29.76 18.86
C ARG A 30 9.38 -30.46 20.09
N PHE A 31 10.15 -30.64 21.16
CA PHE A 31 9.70 -31.34 22.37
C PHE A 31 9.30 -30.37 23.49
N SER A 32 8.64 -30.89 24.52
CA SER A 32 8.17 -30.09 25.66
C SER A 32 9.30 -29.34 26.38
N ALA A 33 8.98 -28.17 26.95
CA ALA A 33 9.93 -27.35 27.70
C ALA A 33 10.59 -28.08 28.90
N ARG A 34 9.92 -29.09 29.47
CA ARG A 34 10.51 -29.95 30.52
C ARG A 34 11.57 -30.87 29.93
N PHE A 35 11.28 -31.47 28.78
CA PHE A 35 12.23 -32.34 28.07
C PHE A 35 13.47 -31.55 27.61
N GLN A 36 13.28 -30.36 27.05
CA GLN A 36 14.39 -29.47 26.66
C GLN A 36 15.33 -29.19 27.84
N LYS A 37 14.78 -28.84 29.01
CA LYS A 37 15.57 -28.60 30.24
C LYS A 37 16.27 -29.86 30.75
N ALA A 38 15.62 -31.02 30.64
CA ALA A 38 16.24 -32.29 31.02
C ALA A 38 17.38 -32.69 30.06
N ALA A 39 17.20 -32.50 28.75
CA ALA A 39 18.23 -32.73 27.73
C ALA A 39 19.43 -31.79 27.93
N PHE A 40 19.17 -30.51 28.23
CA PHE A 40 20.21 -29.56 28.64
C PHE A 40 20.97 -30.05 29.88
N GLY A 41 20.24 -30.49 30.90
CA GLY A 41 20.82 -31.03 32.13
C GLY A 41 21.65 -32.28 31.89
N LEU A 42 21.22 -33.17 31.00
CA LEU A 42 21.98 -34.37 30.61
C LEU A 42 23.33 -34.01 29.98
N LEU A 43 23.33 -33.06 29.04
CA LEU A 43 24.55 -32.59 28.40
C LEU A 43 25.48 -31.89 29.41
N MET A 44 24.93 -31.04 30.27
CA MET A 44 25.69 -30.41 31.35
C MET A 44 26.27 -31.44 32.33
N ALA A 45 25.56 -32.52 32.61
CA ALA A 45 26.02 -33.60 33.47
C ALA A 45 27.17 -34.39 32.83
N ALA A 46 27.09 -34.65 31.52
CA ALA A 46 28.18 -35.25 30.76
C ALA A 46 29.43 -34.35 30.76
N GLY A 47 29.24 -33.04 30.59
CA GLY A 47 30.33 -32.06 30.71
C GLY A 47 30.96 -32.05 32.10
N VAL A 48 30.15 -32.04 33.17
CA VAL A 48 30.63 -32.12 34.57
C VAL A 48 31.40 -33.42 34.83
N PHE A 49 30.92 -34.55 34.31
CA PHE A 49 31.62 -35.82 34.44
C PHE A 49 32.98 -35.79 33.72
N ALA A 50 33.02 -35.19 32.52
CA ALA A 50 34.23 -35.05 31.74
C ALA A 50 35.25 -34.14 32.46
N THR A 51 34.85 -32.97 32.97
CA THR A 51 35.77 -32.08 33.71
C THR A 51 36.36 -32.79 34.94
N MET A 52 35.55 -33.56 35.66
CA MET A 52 36.00 -34.33 36.82
C MET A 52 36.88 -35.54 36.47
N SER A 53 36.84 -36.02 35.23
CA SER A 53 37.65 -37.16 34.77
C SER A 53 39.03 -36.72 34.27
N PHE A 54 39.18 -35.42 33.96
CA PHE A 54 40.45 -34.80 33.60
C PHE A 54 40.81 -33.68 34.60
N PRO A 55 41.01 -34.02 35.89
CA PRO A 55 41.46 -33.03 36.85
C PRO A 55 42.90 -32.63 36.55
N PHE A 56 43.27 -31.42 36.94
CA PHE A 56 44.67 -31.01 36.96
C PHE A 56 45.21 -31.03 38.39
N GLU A 57 46.45 -31.46 38.53
CA GLU A 57 47.16 -31.48 39.80
C GLU A 57 47.87 -30.15 40.01
N PHE A 58 47.48 -29.43 41.06
CA PHE A 58 48.02 -28.11 41.34
C PHE A 58 49.26 -28.17 42.25
N ILE A 59 49.14 -28.89 43.36
CA ILE A 59 50.21 -29.28 44.29
C ILE A 59 50.10 -30.80 44.43
N PRO A 60 51.20 -31.54 44.68
CA PRO A 60 51.16 -32.99 44.89
C PRO A 60 49.99 -33.42 45.79
N GLY A 61 49.07 -34.21 45.23
CA GLY A 61 47.88 -34.72 45.92
C GLY A 61 46.64 -33.80 45.94
N VAL A 62 46.70 -32.61 45.34
CA VAL A 62 45.56 -31.66 45.24
C VAL A 62 45.10 -31.55 43.78
N PHE A 63 43.96 -32.16 43.50
CA PHE A 63 43.34 -32.20 42.18
C PHE A 63 42.16 -31.22 42.09
N LEU A 64 42.15 -30.44 41.00
CA LEU A 64 41.15 -29.39 40.74
C LEU A 64 40.56 -29.54 39.34
N ASP A 65 39.35 -29.01 39.15
CA ASP A 65 38.61 -29.07 37.89
C ASP A 65 37.65 -27.88 37.74
N SER A 66 37.06 -27.69 36.55
CA SER A 66 36.21 -26.54 36.21
C SER A 66 34.70 -26.79 36.29
N ARG A 67 34.23 -27.88 36.93
CA ARG A 67 32.81 -28.25 36.97
C ARG A 67 31.87 -27.18 37.49
N TYR A 68 32.36 -26.26 38.33
CA TYR A 68 31.56 -25.20 38.95
C TYR A 68 30.94 -24.27 37.91
N THR A 69 31.61 -24.04 36.79
CA THR A 69 31.08 -23.29 35.65
C THR A 69 29.82 -23.98 35.10
N LEU A 70 29.90 -25.28 34.81
CA LEU A 70 28.78 -26.04 34.25
C LEU A 70 27.63 -26.20 35.25
N LEU A 71 27.93 -26.37 36.54
CA LEU A 71 26.90 -26.42 37.60
C LEU A 71 26.14 -25.08 37.74
N ALA A 72 26.86 -23.96 37.73
CA ALA A 72 26.26 -22.63 37.80
C ALA A 72 25.41 -22.33 36.55
N ILE A 73 25.92 -22.66 35.35
CA ILE A 73 25.22 -22.52 34.06
C ILE A 73 23.97 -23.42 34.03
N ALA A 74 24.08 -24.67 34.48
CA ALA A 74 22.97 -25.60 34.57
C ALA A 74 21.86 -25.06 35.48
N GLY A 75 22.22 -24.53 36.65
CA GLY A 75 21.30 -23.84 37.56
C GLY A 75 20.62 -22.64 36.91
N TYR A 76 21.41 -21.76 36.28
CA TYR A 76 20.91 -20.51 35.74
C TYR A 76 19.99 -20.71 34.51
N PHE A 77 20.46 -21.41 33.48
CA PHE A 77 19.72 -21.59 32.22
C PHE A 77 18.73 -22.76 32.28
N GLY A 78 19.10 -23.87 32.94
CA GLY A 78 18.30 -25.09 33.01
C GLY A 78 17.24 -25.09 34.12
N GLY A 79 17.41 -24.25 35.14
CA GLY A 79 16.55 -24.28 36.33
C GLY A 79 16.64 -25.62 37.08
N PRO A 80 15.67 -25.94 37.95
CA PRO A 80 15.74 -27.15 38.78
C PRO A 80 15.89 -28.44 37.96
N TRP A 81 15.18 -28.54 36.84
CA TRP A 81 15.21 -29.71 35.96
C TRP A 81 16.54 -29.87 35.21
N GLY A 82 17.16 -28.77 34.77
CA GLY A 82 18.47 -28.83 34.13
C GLY A 82 19.63 -28.96 35.13
N ALA A 83 19.43 -28.55 36.38
CA ALA A 83 20.45 -28.60 37.43
C ALA A 83 20.52 -29.93 38.19
N ALA A 84 19.39 -30.65 38.27
CA ALA A 84 19.29 -31.86 39.08
C ALA A 84 20.31 -32.95 38.69
N LEU A 85 20.40 -33.27 37.40
CA LEU A 85 21.28 -34.34 36.93
C LEU A 85 22.78 -33.99 37.05
N PRO A 86 23.24 -32.78 36.64
CA PRO A 86 24.62 -32.35 36.89
C PRO A 86 25.00 -32.37 38.36
N LEU A 87 24.09 -31.95 39.25
CA LEU A 87 24.30 -31.97 40.69
C LEU A 87 24.52 -33.40 41.21
N VAL A 88 23.62 -34.32 40.85
CA VAL A 88 23.71 -35.73 41.27
C VAL A 88 24.99 -36.37 40.76
N VAL A 89 25.32 -36.18 39.47
CA VAL A 89 26.56 -36.71 38.88
C VAL A 89 27.80 -36.17 39.58
N SER A 90 27.81 -34.87 39.90
CA SER A 90 28.93 -34.23 40.60
C SER A 90 29.14 -34.80 42.01
N LEU A 91 28.05 -34.98 42.77
CA LEU A 91 28.09 -35.53 44.12
C LEU A 91 28.52 -37.00 44.12
N VAL A 92 27.91 -37.84 43.28
CA VAL A 92 28.23 -39.28 43.18
C VAL A 92 29.70 -39.47 42.77
N LYS A 93 30.15 -38.77 41.72
CA LYS A 93 31.54 -38.87 41.27
C LYS A 93 32.50 -38.39 42.36
N ARG A 94 32.18 -37.31 43.07
CA ARG A 94 33.04 -36.83 44.16
C ARG A 94 33.14 -37.82 45.31
N LEU A 95 32.04 -38.42 45.72
CA LEU A 95 32.03 -39.45 46.76
C LEU A 95 32.84 -40.69 46.34
N SER A 96 32.74 -41.10 45.06
CA SER A 96 33.52 -42.24 44.53
C SER A 96 35.03 -42.00 44.48
N LEU A 97 35.47 -40.75 44.30
CA LEU A 97 36.89 -40.40 44.24
C LEU A 97 37.55 -40.43 45.62
N GLY A 98 36.77 -40.36 46.72
CA GLY A 98 37.30 -40.39 48.07
C GLY A 98 38.13 -39.15 48.43
N GLY A 99 38.88 -39.26 49.53
CA GLY A 99 39.90 -38.30 49.94
C GLY A 99 39.42 -37.23 50.93
N GLN A 100 40.39 -36.53 51.54
CA GLN A 100 40.15 -35.54 52.61
C GLN A 100 39.37 -34.30 52.14
N GLY A 101 39.19 -34.10 50.84
CA GLY A 101 38.48 -32.95 50.29
C GLY A 101 36.97 -33.16 50.09
N ILE A 102 36.37 -34.24 50.63
CA ILE A 102 34.93 -34.48 50.50
C ILE A 102 34.14 -33.44 51.31
N GLU A 103 34.54 -33.20 52.56
CA GLU A 103 33.86 -32.28 53.49
C GLU A 103 33.78 -30.86 52.94
N THR A 104 34.77 -30.43 52.16
CA THR A 104 34.79 -29.11 51.51
C THR A 104 34.08 -29.10 50.16
N ALA A 105 34.19 -30.18 49.38
CA ALA A 105 33.66 -30.21 48.02
C ALA A 105 32.13 -30.29 47.97
N ILE A 106 31.48 -31.02 48.89
CA ILE A 106 30.01 -31.18 48.86
C ILE A 106 29.29 -29.83 49.06
N PRO A 107 29.60 -29.02 50.09
CA PRO A 107 28.97 -27.72 50.27
C PRO A 107 29.19 -26.77 49.09
N ILE A 108 30.38 -26.85 48.47
CA ILE A 108 30.74 -26.03 47.32
C ILE A 108 29.96 -26.42 46.06
N ILE A 109 29.80 -27.72 45.78
CA ILE A 109 28.97 -28.21 44.68
C ILE A 109 27.53 -27.69 44.86
N LEU A 110 26.98 -27.82 46.06
CA LEU A 110 25.64 -27.32 46.38
C LEU A 110 25.55 -25.80 46.22
N ALA A 111 26.55 -25.05 46.68
CA ALA A 111 26.60 -23.60 46.57
C ALA A 111 26.61 -23.13 45.10
N ALA A 112 27.40 -23.77 44.24
CA ALA A 112 27.44 -23.43 42.81
C ALA A 112 26.08 -23.66 42.12
N THR A 113 25.42 -24.79 42.42
CA THR A 113 24.11 -25.11 41.85
C THR A 113 23.01 -24.19 42.40
N LEU A 114 22.94 -24.02 43.72
CA LEU A 114 21.95 -23.16 44.38
C LEU A 114 22.14 -21.69 44.01
N GLY A 115 23.38 -21.22 43.88
CA GLY A 115 23.67 -19.87 43.43
C GLY A 115 23.20 -19.63 41.99
N GLY A 116 23.41 -20.59 41.08
CA GLY A 116 22.86 -20.53 39.72
C GLY A 116 21.32 -20.46 39.71
N LEU A 117 20.66 -21.28 40.53
CA LEU A 117 19.20 -21.27 40.71
C LEU A 117 18.69 -19.97 41.35
N GLY A 118 19.42 -19.42 42.34
CA GLY A 118 19.09 -18.17 43.01
C GLY A 118 19.17 -16.98 42.06
N ILE A 119 20.23 -16.90 41.25
CA ILE A 119 20.35 -15.86 40.22
C ILE A 119 19.24 -16.04 39.17
N ARG A 120 18.89 -17.27 38.79
CA ARG A 120 17.74 -17.52 37.92
C ARG A 120 16.44 -16.98 38.52
N TYR A 121 16.23 -17.18 39.83
CA TYR A 121 15.04 -16.68 40.51
C TYR A 121 14.95 -15.14 40.43
N LEU A 122 16.06 -14.44 40.63
CA LEU A 122 16.15 -12.98 40.48
C LEU A 122 15.88 -12.51 39.04
N PHE A 123 16.38 -13.24 38.04
CA PHE A 123 16.25 -12.91 36.61
C PHE A 123 15.16 -13.72 35.89
N ARG A 124 14.17 -14.26 36.62
CA ARG A 124 13.17 -15.19 36.07
C ARG A 124 12.37 -14.64 34.89
N ARG A 125 12.25 -13.31 34.79
CA ARG A 125 11.55 -12.60 33.70
C ARG A 125 12.45 -12.32 32.49
N ASP A 126 13.77 -12.33 32.64
CA ASP A 126 14.74 -11.92 31.62
C ASP A 126 16.07 -12.68 31.74
N ILE A 127 16.03 -13.99 31.45
CA ILE A 127 17.19 -14.89 31.57
C ILE A 127 18.32 -14.52 30.59
N ALA A 128 18.01 -13.82 29.48
CA ALA A 128 18.96 -13.44 28.44
C ALA A 128 19.65 -12.06 28.65
N LYS A 129 19.74 -11.56 29.89
CA LYS A 129 20.44 -10.30 30.20
C LYS A 129 21.90 -10.55 30.56
N PHE A 130 22.82 -9.86 29.87
CA PHE A 130 24.26 -9.87 30.21
C PHE A 130 24.55 -9.48 31.67
N ARG A 131 23.71 -8.63 32.29
CA ARG A 131 23.83 -8.26 33.71
C ARG A 131 23.76 -9.47 34.66
N ALA A 132 23.10 -10.56 34.28
CA ALA A 132 23.09 -11.76 35.11
C ALA A 132 24.47 -12.44 35.18
N LEU A 133 25.30 -12.31 34.13
CA LEU A 133 26.67 -12.84 34.14
C LEU A 133 27.58 -12.12 35.14
N LEU A 134 27.31 -10.84 35.42
CA LEU A 134 28.04 -10.06 36.44
C LEU A 134 27.82 -10.62 37.85
N LEU A 135 26.75 -11.38 38.08
CA LEU A 135 26.50 -12.08 39.34
C LEU A 135 26.89 -13.56 39.26
N LEU A 136 26.62 -14.19 38.11
CA LEU A 136 26.84 -15.63 37.93
C LEU A 136 28.32 -16.00 37.93
N ALA A 137 29.16 -15.22 37.24
CA ALA A 137 30.59 -15.48 37.14
C ALA A 137 31.33 -15.37 38.48
N PRO A 138 31.20 -14.29 39.27
CA PRO A 138 31.84 -14.22 40.58
C PRO A 138 31.26 -15.26 41.55
N MET A 139 29.96 -15.56 41.50
CA MET A 139 29.36 -16.60 42.32
C MET A 139 29.95 -17.99 42.01
N ALA A 140 30.07 -18.33 40.72
CA ALA A 140 30.67 -19.60 40.30
C ALA A 140 32.15 -19.69 40.71
N ALA A 141 32.90 -18.60 40.53
CA ALA A 141 34.30 -18.51 40.91
C ALA A 141 34.49 -18.66 42.43
N LEU A 142 33.73 -17.91 43.24
CA LEU A 142 33.75 -17.98 44.70
C LEU A 142 33.40 -19.38 45.19
N SER A 143 32.38 -20.01 44.60
CA SER A 143 32.03 -21.40 44.91
C SER A 143 33.23 -22.31 44.68
N GLY A 144 33.88 -22.22 43.52
CA GLY A 144 35.02 -23.08 43.17
C GLY A 144 36.28 -22.91 44.04
N VAL A 145 36.42 -21.81 44.79
CA VAL A 145 37.63 -21.52 45.59
C VAL A 145 37.41 -21.38 47.09
N ALA A 146 36.17 -21.23 47.57
CA ALA A 146 35.87 -21.03 48.99
C ALA A 146 36.44 -22.14 49.90
N GLY A 147 36.53 -23.37 49.40
CA GLY A 147 37.06 -24.52 50.14
C GLY A 147 38.52 -24.39 50.56
N PHE A 148 39.33 -23.61 49.83
CA PHE A 148 40.71 -23.35 50.21
C PHE A 148 40.78 -22.54 51.51
N TYR A 149 39.98 -21.48 51.60
CA TYR A 149 39.98 -20.57 52.76
C TYR A 149 39.34 -21.20 54.00
N TYR A 150 38.44 -22.16 53.80
CA TYR A 150 37.91 -22.98 54.90
C TYR A 150 38.93 -24.00 55.42
N ARG A 151 39.70 -24.64 54.53
CA ARG A 151 40.59 -25.75 54.90
C ARG A 151 41.96 -25.31 55.40
N PHE A 152 42.49 -24.21 54.87
CA PHE A 152 43.86 -23.76 55.15
C PHE A 152 43.86 -22.55 56.11
N PRO A 153 44.84 -22.49 57.03
CA PRO A 153 44.94 -21.41 58.00
C PRO A 153 45.22 -20.06 57.32
N MET A 154 44.80 -18.98 57.98
CA MET A 154 44.85 -17.60 57.44
C MET A 154 46.25 -17.19 56.96
N VAL A 155 47.30 -17.68 57.60
CA VAL A 155 48.70 -17.41 57.23
C VAL A 155 49.04 -17.87 55.81
N MET A 156 48.37 -18.92 55.30
CA MET A 156 48.59 -19.44 53.95
C MET A 156 47.72 -18.76 52.89
N TRP A 157 46.75 -17.93 53.29
CA TRP A 157 45.77 -17.37 52.35
C TRP A 157 46.41 -16.53 51.27
N ALA A 158 47.40 -15.69 51.60
CA ALA A 158 48.10 -14.87 50.61
C ALA A 158 48.75 -15.73 49.52
N LYS A 159 49.48 -16.78 49.92
CA LYS A 159 50.18 -17.69 49.02
C LYS A 159 49.20 -18.51 48.17
N ILE A 160 48.17 -19.09 48.78
CA ILE A 160 47.14 -19.86 48.07
C ILE A 160 46.39 -18.97 47.07
N THR A 161 46.13 -17.71 47.43
CA THR A 161 45.45 -16.76 46.54
C THR A 161 46.30 -16.43 45.31
N SER A 162 47.58 -16.10 45.50
CA SER A 162 48.45 -15.73 44.38
C SER A 162 48.81 -16.92 43.49
N GLU A 163 49.00 -18.11 44.07
CA GLU A 163 49.49 -19.27 43.34
C GLU A 163 48.34 -20.14 42.79
N THR A 164 47.22 -20.27 43.50
CA THR A 164 46.17 -21.29 43.23
C THR A 164 44.78 -20.72 42.98
N SER A 165 44.14 -20.18 44.02
CA SER A 165 42.71 -19.84 43.99
C SER A 165 42.44 -18.62 43.13
N GLY A 166 43.36 -17.65 43.05
CA GLY A 166 43.24 -16.50 42.15
C GLY A 166 43.18 -16.93 40.67
N PRO A 167 44.19 -17.64 40.14
CA PRO A 167 44.17 -18.15 38.78
C PRO A 167 42.97 -19.04 38.47
N LEU A 168 42.59 -19.95 39.38
CA LEU A 168 41.42 -20.82 39.20
C LEU A 168 40.11 -20.02 39.18
N ALA A 169 39.93 -19.08 40.11
CA ALA A 169 38.75 -18.20 40.15
C ALA A 169 38.62 -17.39 38.86
N LEU A 170 39.74 -16.88 38.33
CA LEU A 170 39.76 -16.15 37.06
C LEU A 170 39.31 -17.03 35.89
N VAL A 171 39.81 -18.27 35.80
CA VAL A 171 39.39 -19.21 34.75
C VAL A 171 37.92 -19.61 34.89
N ILE A 172 37.44 -19.90 36.11
CA ILE A 172 36.02 -20.20 36.35
C ILE A 172 35.14 -18.99 35.97
N ALA A 173 35.54 -17.78 36.36
CA ALA A 173 34.82 -16.56 36.00
C ALA A 173 34.78 -16.35 34.48
N LEU A 174 35.94 -16.44 33.81
CA LEU A 174 36.04 -16.24 32.36
C LEU A 174 35.25 -17.31 31.59
N THR A 175 35.39 -18.58 31.96
CA THR A 175 34.62 -19.67 31.34
C THR A 175 33.12 -19.50 31.54
N THR A 176 32.69 -19.05 32.73
CA THR A 176 31.28 -18.77 33.03
C THR A 176 30.76 -17.59 32.21
N ILE A 177 31.56 -16.53 32.03
CA ILE A 177 31.21 -15.39 31.16
C ILE A 177 31.10 -15.83 29.71
N LEU A 178 32.09 -16.54 29.18
CA LEU A 178 32.11 -16.96 27.78
C LEU A 178 30.97 -17.92 27.46
N ALA A 179 30.80 -18.98 28.24
CA ALA A 179 29.73 -19.95 28.04
C ALA A 179 28.36 -19.33 28.29
N GLY A 180 28.23 -18.49 29.32
CA GLY A 180 27.00 -17.75 29.59
C GLY A 180 26.65 -16.74 28.48
N ALA A 181 27.64 -16.04 27.92
CA ALA A 181 27.45 -15.10 26.81
C ALA A 181 27.02 -15.82 25.53
N ALA A 182 27.64 -16.97 25.22
CA ALA A 182 27.26 -17.79 24.07
C ALA A 182 25.79 -18.23 24.17
N LEU A 183 25.37 -18.77 25.32
CA LEU A 183 23.99 -19.16 25.56
C LEU A 183 23.03 -17.95 25.49
N ILE A 184 23.39 -16.82 26.11
CA ILE A 184 22.56 -15.60 26.04
C ILE A 184 22.38 -15.12 24.61
N HIS A 185 23.45 -15.12 23.80
CA HIS A 185 23.40 -14.71 22.40
C HIS A 185 22.44 -15.60 21.60
N GLU A 186 22.53 -16.91 21.79
CA GLU A 186 21.63 -17.88 21.16
C GLU A 186 20.16 -17.66 21.56
N TYR A 187 19.88 -17.49 22.87
CA TYR A 187 18.53 -17.17 23.36
C TYR A 187 17.97 -15.87 22.80
N ARG A 188 18.81 -14.85 22.56
CA ARG A 188 18.38 -13.56 21.98
C ARG A 188 18.04 -13.70 20.51
N LEU A 189 18.93 -14.33 19.72
CA LEU A 189 18.74 -14.49 18.29
C LEU A 189 17.42 -15.22 17.99
N GLU A 190 17.13 -16.27 18.74
CA GLU A 190 15.89 -17.03 18.64
C GLU A 190 14.66 -16.20 19.03
N ARG A 191 14.73 -15.47 20.14
CA ARG A 191 13.63 -14.61 20.59
C ARG A 191 13.32 -13.52 19.56
N ASP A 192 14.35 -12.90 19.01
CA ASP A 192 14.23 -11.81 18.06
C ASP A 192 13.71 -12.33 16.70
N LEU A 193 14.16 -13.52 16.26
CA LEU A 193 13.60 -14.20 15.08
C LEU A 193 12.12 -14.54 15.26
N ASN A 194 11.75 -15.16 16.39
CA ASN A 194 10.36 -15.50 16.69
C ASN A 194 9.47 -14.25 16.78
N LEU A 195 9.98 -13.17 17.37
CA LEU A 195 9.26 -11.91 17.46
C LEU A 195 9.09 -11.26 16.08
N ALA A 196 10.13 -11.29 15.24
CA ALA A 196 10.05 -10.79 13.87
C ALA A 196 9.04 -11.59 13.04
N GLN A 197 9.08 -12.93 13.11
CA GLN A 197 8.14 -13.80 12.40
C GLN A 197 6.70 -13.59 12.87
N ARG A 198 6.46 -13.47 14.18
CA ARG A 198 5.13 -13.14 14.73
C ARG A 198 4.64 -11.79 14.24
N ARG A 199 5.48 -10.75 14.30
CA ARG A 199 5.12 -9.41 13.79
C ARG A 199 4.75 -9.42 12.30
N LEU A 200 5.50 -10.17 11.49
CA LEU A 200 5.17 -10.31 10.07
C LEU A 200 3.85 -11.06 9.86
N THR A 201 3.63 -12.14 10.61
CA THR A 201 2.37 -12.91 10.56
C THR A 201 1.19 -12.01 10.98
N ASP A 202 1.31 -11.33 12.11
CA ASP A 202 0.28 -10.41 12.62
C ASP A 202 0.01 -9.27 11.63
N ALA A 203 1.05 -8.71 11.00
CA ALA A 203 0.89 -7.66 10.00
C ALA A 203 0.08 -8.18 8.80
N VAL A 204 0.43 -9.35 8.26
CA VAL A 204 -0.23 -9.95 7.08
C VAL A 204 -1.66 -10.40 7.40
N GLU A 205 -1.92 -10.96 8.58
CA GLU A 205 -3.26 -11.36 9.02
C GLU A 205 -4.20 -10.16 9.22
N ASN A 206 -3.66 -9.02 9.67
CA ASN A 206 -4.44 -7.79 9.86
C ASN A 206 -4.43 -6.85 8.64
N MET A 207 -3.90 -7.30 7.49
CA MET A 207 -4.04 -6.53 6.24
C MET A 207 -5.51 -6.47 5.82
N ALA A 208 -5.96 -5.31 5.35
CA ALA A 208 -7.32 -5.10 4.87
C ALA A 208 -7.64 -5.83 3.54
N ASP A 209 -6.59 -6.24 2.82
CA ASP A 209 -6.66 -6.95 1.56
C ASP A 209 -6.42 -8.46 1.76
N GLY A 210 -7.05 -9.28 0.93
CA GLY A 210 -6.79 -10.72 0.90
C GLY A 210 -5.46 -11.00 0.23
N LEU A 211 -4.59 -11.78 0.87
CA LEU A 211 -3.33 -12.23 0.31
C LEU A 211 -3.38 -13.74 0.09
N ALA A 212 -2.96 -14.19 -1.09
CA ALA A 212 -2.68 -15.59 -1.38
C ALA A 212 -1.33 -15.70 -2.08
N ILE A 213 -0.50 -16.67 -1.69
CA ILE A 213 0.75 -16.99 -2.39
C ILE A 213 0.61 -18.39 -2.95
N TYR A 214 0.91 -18.54 -4.24
CA TYR A 214 0.96 -19.80 -4.93
C TYR A 214 2.41 -20.21 -5.17
N ASP A 215 2.72 -21.50 -5.04
CA ASP A 215 4.03 -22.04 -5.40
C ASP A 215 4.22 -22.11 -6.93
N LYS A 216 5.39 -22.58 -7.36
CA LYS A 216 5.74 -22.72 -8.79
C LYS A 216 4.87 -23.75 -9.53
N GLU A 217 4.21 -24.66 -8.79
CA GLU A 217 3.23 -25.61 -9.31
C GLU A 217 1.80 -25.03 -9.34
N GLY A 218 1.61 -23.78 -8.92
CA GLY A 218 0.31 -23.11 -8.88
C GLY A 218 -0.61 -23.60 -7.77
N ARG A 219 -0.06 -24.13 -6.67
CA ARG A 219 -0.79 -24.55 -5.48
C ARG A 219 -0.70 -23.50 -4.40
N LEU A 220 -1.76 -23.35 -3.62
CA LEU A 220 -1.83 -22.37 -2.54
C LEU A 220 -0.81 -22.70 -1.44
N ALA A 221 0.24 -21.89 -1.31
CA ALA A 221 1.30 -22.05 -0.32
C ALA A 221 1.07 -21.20 0.94
N PHE A 222 0.36 -20.08 0.82
CA PHE A 222 0.02 -19.21 1.94
C PHE A 222 -1.26 -18.43 1.65
N HIS A 223 -2.03 -18.11 2.69
CA HIS A 223 -3.09 -17.12 2.63
C HIS A 223 -3.29 -16.45 3.99
N ASN A 224 -3.85 -15.24 4.00
CA ASN A 224 -4.31 -14.60 5.23
C ASN A 224 -5.82 -14.84 5.46
N SER A 225 -6.32 -14.44 6.63
CA SER A 225 -7.75 -14.55 6.99
C SER A 225 -8.65 -13.74 6.06
N ARG A 226 -8.18 -12.55 5.64
CA ARG A 226 -8.94 -11.66 4.75
C ARG A 226 -9.27 -12.30 3.40
N TYR A 227 -8.43 -13.20 2.91
CA TYR A 227 -8.70 -13.95 1.69
C TYR A 227 -9.96 -14.83 1.81
N HIS A 228 -10.18 -15.49 2.95
CA HIS A 228 -11.39 -16.26 3.20
C HIS A 228 -12.62 -15.39 3.42
N GLU A 229 -12.46 -14.21 4.02
CA GLU A 229 -13.57 -13.26 4.19
C GLU A 229 -14.05 -12.66 2.85
N ILE A 230 -13.14 -12.42 1.91
CA ILE A 230 -13.50 -11.96 0.56
C ILE A 230 -14.26 -13.07 -0.18
N PHE A 231 -13.82 -14.32 -0.03
CA PHE A 231 -14.34 -15.50 -0.71
C PHE A 231 -14.93 -16.53 0.27
N PRO A 232 -16.07 -16.23 0.93
CA PRO A 232 -16.63 -17.07 1.98
C PRO A 232 -17.24 -18.38 1.45
N ALA A 233 -17.74 -18.41 0.21
CA ALA A 233 -18.39 -19.57 -0.38
C ALA A 233 -17.39 -20.64 -0.83
N THR A 234 -16.08 -20.31 -0.92
CA THR A 234 -15.01 -21.27 -1.21
C THR A 234 -13.88 -21.29 -0.17
N ALA A 235 -14.09 -20.71 1.01
CA ALA A 235 -13.09 -20.67 2.07
C ALA A 235 -12.63 -22.10 2.49
N ASP A 236 -13.53 -23.08 2.45
CA ASP A 236 -13.27 -24.50 2.75
C ASP A 236 -12.27 -25.17 1.78
N VAL A 237 -12.23 -24.75 0.52
CA VAL A 237 -11.31 -25.29 -0.49
C VAL A 237 -10.06 -24.45 -0.67
N ARG A 238 -10.01 -23.22 -0.13
CA ARG A 238 -8.83 -22.34 -0.16
C ARG A 238 -7.86 -22.69 0.96
N VAL A 239 -7.41 -23.94 0.98
CA VAL A 239 -6.46 -24.48 1.98
C VAL A 239 -5.10 -24.81 1.34
N HIS A 240 -4.06 -24.84 2.16
CA HIS A 240 -2.69 -25.10 1.72
C HIS A 240 -2.56 -26.35 0.84
N GLY A 241 -1.86 -26.25 -0.29
CA GLY A 241 -1.63 -27.31 -1.27
C GLY A 241 -2.68 -27.44 -2.37
N THR A 242 -3.80 -26.71 -2.26
CA THR A 242 -4.88 -26.77 -3.24
C THR A 242 -4.48 -26.04 -4.53
N PRO A 243 -4.62 -26.68 -5.72
CA PRO A 243 -4.37 -26.02 -6.99
C PRO A 243 -5.26 -24.79 -7.23
N LEU A 244 -4.72 -23.72 -7.79
CA LEU A 244 -5.50 -22.53 -8.17
C LEU A 244 -6.65 -22.88 -9.13
N ILE A 245 -6.42 -23.79 -10.08
CA ILE A 245 -7.45 -24.20 -11.03
C ILE A 245 -8.68 -24.81 -10.34
N SER A 246 -8.50 -25.64 -9.30
CA SER A 246 -9.64 -26.23 -8.59
C SER A 246 -10.38 -25.20 -7.75
N ILE A 247 -9.66 -24.22 -7.18
CA ILE A 247 -10.27 -23.10 -6.46
C ILE A 247 -11.16 -22.28 -7.40
N LEU A 248 -10.64 -21.89 -8.58
CA LEU A 248 -11.40 -21.12 -9.57
C LEU A 248 -12.63 -21.87 -10.08
N MET A 249 -12.49 -23.15 -10.42
CA MET A 249 -13.61 -23.97 -10.88
C MET A 249 -14.70 -24.07 -9.80
N THR A 250 -14.32 -24.35 -8.55
CA THR A 250 -15.27 -24.40 -7.42
C THR A 250 -15.94 -23.05 -7.19
N ALA A 251 -15.20 -21.94 -7.33
CA ALA A 251 -15.75 -20.59 -7.16
C ALA A 251 -16.83 -20.27 -8.21
N TRP A 252 -16.63 -20.67 -9.47
CA TRP A 252 -17.65 -20.49 -10.51
C TRP A 252 -18.82 -21.47 -10.38
N GLU A 253 -18.57 -22.72 -9.97
CA GLU A 253 -19.63 -23.71 -9.70
C GLU A 253 -20.55 -23.26 -8.57
N ARG A 254 -19.99 -22.70 -7.49
CA ARG A 254 -20.75 -22.15 -6.36
C ARG A 254 -21.30 -20.74 -6.61
N GLY A 255 -21.06 -20.17 -7.78
CA GLY A 255 -21.50 -18.82 -8.15
C GLY A 255 -20.85 -17.69 -7.36
N GLU A 256 -19.70 -17.94 -6.72
CA GLU A 256 -18.95 -16.93 -5.97
C GLU A 256 -18.30 -15.91 -6.88
N GLU A 257 -17.72 -16.35 -8.01
CA GLU A 257 -17.19 -15.49 -9.07
C GLU A 257 -18.12 -15.55 -10.29
N ALA A 258 -18.40 -14.40 -10.91
CA ALA A 258 -19.24 -14.35 -12.11
C ALA A 258 -18.42 -14.70 -13.36
N ALA A 259 -18.74 -15.82 -14.03
CA ALA A 259 -18.15 -16.18 -15.32
C ALA A 259 -19.14 -17.00 -16.20
N PRO A 260 -19.23 -16.69 -17.52
CA PRO A 260 -19.99 -17.49 -18.48
C PRO A 260 -19.52 -18.94 -18.51
N GLU A 261 -20.45 -19.90 -18.49
CA GLU A 261 -20.14 -21.33 -18.35
C GLU A 261 -19.21 -21.86 -19.46
N GLU A 262 -19.40 -21.39 -20.69
CA GLU A 262 -18.64 -21.79 -21.88
C GLU A 262 -17.16 -21.39 -21.83
N GLU A 263 -16.79 -20.36 -21.05
CA GLU A 263 -15.43 -19.80 -21.03
C GLU A 263 -14.59 -20.23 -19.82
N ARG A 264 -15.20 -20.81 -18.78
CA ARG A 264 -14.57 -21.12 -17.48
C ARG A 264 -13.22 -21.84 -17.62
N HIS A 265 -13.20 -22.94 -18.39
CA HIS A 265 -11.97 -23.72 -18.57
C HIS A 265 -10.86 -22.97 -19.31
N ALA A 266 -11.20 -22.19 -20.34
CA ALA A 266 -10.23 -21.42 -21.11
C ALA A 266 -9.64 -20.27 -20.28
N VAL A 267 -10.50 -19.60 -19.49
CA VAL A 267 -10.10 -18.54 -18.57
C VAL A 267 -9.20 -19.09 -17.45
N ALA A 268 -9.55 -20.24 -16.86
CA ALA A 268 -8.74 -20.87 -15.83
C ALA A 268 -7.34 -21.24 -16.34
N LYS A 269 -7.24 -21.85 -17.53
CA LYS A 269 -5.94 -22.18 -18.14
C LYS A 269 -5.09 -20.93 -18.39
N ARG A 270 -5.71 -19.82 -18.80
CA ARG A 270 -5.01 -18.54 -18.99
C ARG A 270 -4.47 -18.00 -17.67
N ILE A 271 -5.30 -17.93 -16.64
CA ILE A 271 -4.90 -17.43 -15.31
C ILE A 271 -3.76 -18.26 -14.73
N VAL A 272 -3.85 -19.59 -14.82
CA VAL A 272 -2.80 -20.49 -14.35
C VAL A 272 -1.53 -20.37 -15.20
N GLY A 273 -1.67 -20.20 -16.52
CA GLY A 273 -0.54 -20.00 -17.43
C GLY A 273 0.16 -18.65 -17.27
N ASP A 274 -0.52 -17.67 -16.68
CA ASP A 274 0.02 -16.35 -16.35
C ASP A 274 0.66 -16.30 -14.95
N LEU A 275 0.61 -17.40 -14.18
CA LEU A 275 1.39 -17.50 -12.94
C LEU A 275 2.89 -17.31 -13.22
N GLY A 276 3.56 -16.61 -12.31
CA GLY A 276 4.94 -16.19 -12.47
C GLY A 276 5.12 -14.92 -13.30
N LYS A 277 4.05 -14.33 -13.85
CA LYS A 277 4.09 -13.05 -14.56
C LYS A 277 3.26 -11.99 -13.83
N PRO A 278 3.68 -10.71 -13.85
CA PRO A 278 2.82 -9.63 -13.40
C PRO A 278 1.55 -9.55 -14.25
N ALA A 279 0.39 -9.62 -13.61
CA ALA A 279 -0.90 -9.39 -14.26
C ALA A 279 -1.88 -8.80 -13.24
N ASP A 280 -2.85 -8.04 -13.74
CA ASP A 280 -3.90 -7.46 -12.93
C ASP A 280 -5.25 -7.86 -13.56
N ARG A 281 -6.20 -8.29 -12.73
CA ARG A 281 -7.53 -8.74 -13.15
C ARG A 281 -8.59 -8.04 -12.32
N LEU A 282 -9.65 -7.60 -12.98
CA LEU A 282 -10.85 -7.08 -12.34
C LEU A 282 -12.01 -8.01 -12.68
N PHE A 283 -12.74 -8.46 -11.68
CA PHE A 283 -13.90 -9.34 -11.87
C PHE A 283 -14.95 -9.07 -10.81
N ARG A 284 -16.18 -9.51 -11.07
CA ARG A 284 -17.32 -9.33 -10.17
C ARG A 284 -17.66 -10.64 -9.47
N LEU A 285 -17.96 -10.58 -8.19
CA LEU A 285 -18.51 -11.70 -7.42
C LEU A 285 -20.02 -11.86 -7.67
N GLY A 286 -20.54 -13.03 -7.32
CA GLY A 286 -21.98 -13.33 -7.42
C GLY A 286 -22.85 -12.43 -6.54
N ASP A 287 -22.30 -11.91 -5.44
CA ASP A 287 -22.97 -10.95 -4.55
C ASP A 287 -22.93 -9.49 -5.06
N GLY A 288 -22.27 -9.25 -6.20
CA GLY A 288 -22.17 -7.94 -6.83
C GLY A 288 -20.90 -7.14 -6.52
N ARG A 289 -20.07 -7.57 -5.55
CA ARG A 289 -18.82 -6.88 -5.22
C ARG A 289 -17.78 -6.99 -6.35
N TRP A 290 -17.01 -5.93 -6.54
CA TRP A 290 -15.90 -5.89 -7.49
C TRP A 290 -14.58 -6.19 -6.81
N ILE A 291 -13.86 -7.20 -7.32
CA ILE A 291 -12.58 -7.63 -6.77
C ILE A 291 -11.47 -7.35 -7.78
N SER A 292 -10.46 -6.62 -7.33
CA SER A 292 -9.19 -6.45 -8.04
C SER A 292 -8.20 -7.48 -7.53
N ALA A 293 -7.75 -8.38 -8.40
CA ALA A 293 -6.66 -9.31 -8.15
C ALA A 293 -5.40 -8.82 -8.86
N ARG A 294 -4.35 -8.54 -8.09
CA ARG A 294 -3.04 -8.12 -8.60
C ARG A 294 -2.01 -9.15 -8.24
N GLN A 295 -1.38 -9.75 -9.24
CA GLN A 295 -0.40 -10.80 -9.04
C GLN A 295 1.03 -10.34 -9.36
N ARG A 296 1.99 -10.75 -8.54
CA ARG A 296 3.41 -10.46 -8.70
C ARG A 296 4.23 -11.72 -8.44
N PRO A 297 5.31 -11.96 -9.21
CA PRO A 297 6.20 -13.09 -8.94
C PRO A 297 6.92 -12.91 -7.60
N THR A 298 7.21 -14.02 -6.93
CA THR A 298 8.08 -14.05 -5.74
C THR A 298 9.47 -14.59 -6.10
N ASP A 299 10.45 -14.34 -5.24
CA ASP A 299 11.84 -14.79 -5.45
C ASP A 299 11.95 -16.33 -5.55
N ASP A 300 11.07 -17.06 -4.88
CA ASP A 300 11.00 -18.53 -4.90
C ASP A 300 10.26 -19.11 -6.14
N HIS A 301 10.12 -18.34 -7.21
CA HIS A 301 9.35 -18.69 -8.42
C HIS A 301 7.86 -18.97 -8.16
N GLY A 302 7.33 -18.52 -7.03
CA GLY A 302 5.90 -18.50 -6.75
C GLY A 302 5.22 -17.24 -7.28
N THR A 303 3.95 -17.09 -6.96
CA THR A 303 3.14 -15.91 -7.32
C THR A 303 2.34 -15.43 -6.12
N ALA A 304 2.58 -14.20 -5.68
CA ALA A 304 1.75 -13.53 -4.68
C ALA A 304 0.59 -12.81 -5.37
N VAL A 305 -0.63 -13.02 -4.92
CA VAL A 305 -1.85 -12.41 -5.43
C VAL A 305 -2.54 -11.65 -4.30
N LEU A 306 -2.73 -10.35 -4.51
CA LEU A 306 -3.46 -9.47 -3.63
C LEU A 306 -4.87 -9.25 -4.17
N TYR A 307 -5.88 -9.50 -3.34
CA TYR A 307 -7.30 -9.34 -3.64
C TYR A 307 -7.85 -8.16 -2.84
N CYS A 308 -8.26 -7.11 -3.55
CA CYS A 308 -8.84 -5.91 -2.98
C CYS A 308 -10.32 -5.82 -3.37
N ASP A 309 -11.19 -5.54 -2.41
CA ASP A 309 -12.55 -5.10 -2.71
C ASP A 309 -12.51 -3.63 -3.15
N VAL A 310 -12.86 -3.40 -4.42
CA VAL A 310 -12.82 -2.07 -5.06
C VAL A 310 -14.22 -1.58 -5.42
N THR A 311 -15.27 -2.19 -4.85
CA THR A 311 -16.68 -1.86 -5.15
C THR A 311 -16.95 -0.38 -4.90
N THR A 312 -16.62 0.11 -3.70
CA THR A 312 -16.82 1.52 -3.33
C THR A 312 -16.03 2.48 -4.22
N LYS A 313 -14.83 2.08 -4.65
CA LYS A 313 -14.01 2.87 -5.56
C LYS A 313 -14.67 3.00 -6.93
N ILE A 314 -15.14 1.89 -7.51
CA ILE A 314 -15.80 1.89 -8.82
C ILE A 314 -17.10 2.70 -8.77
N GLU A 315 -17.89 2.57 -7.70
CA GLU A 315 -19.11 3.34 -7.50
C GLU A 315 -18.83 4.85 -7.40
N HIS A 316 -17.81 5.24 -6.64
CA HIS A 316 -17.39 6.65 -6.56
C HIS A 316 -16.87 7.18 -7.89
N ASP A 317 -16.04 6.43 -8.60
CA ASP A 317 -15.51 6.84 -9.91
C ASP A 317 -16.68 7.06 -10.90
N ALA A 318 -17.67 6.16 -10.91
CA ALA A 318 -18.88 6.32 -11.72
C ALA A 318 -19.71 7.56 -11.32
N GLN A 319 -19.89 7.81 -10.02
CA GLN A 319 -20.58 9.01 -9.52
C GLN A 319 -19.85 10.30 -9.91
N LEU A 320 -18.52 10.31 -9.81
CA LEU A 320 -17.70 11.45 -10.22
C LEU A 320 -17.84 11.72 -11.71
N THR A 321 -17.86 10.69 -12.56
CA THR A 321 -18.10 10.85 -13.99
C THR A 321 -19.45 11.51 -14.26
N VAL A 322 -20.53 11.00 -13.65
CA VAL A 322 -21.88 11.57 -13.83
C VAL A 322 -21.94 13.02 -13.34
N LEU A 323 -21.37 13.32 -12.18
CA LEU A 323 -21.38 14.67 -11.63
C LEU A 323 -20.56 15.63 -12.51
N ASN A 324 -19.42 15.18 -13.03
CA ASN A 324 -18.59 15.98 -13.93
C ASN A 324 -19.31 16.27 -15.26
N GLU A 325 -20.04 15.31 -15.81
CA GLU A 325 -20.89 15.53 -16.98
C GLU A 325 -22.01 16.54 -16.72
N GLN A 326 -22.65 16.47 -15.54
CA GLN A 326 -23.67 17.45 -15.13
C GLN A 326 -23.10 18.85 -14.96
N LEU A 327 -21.95 18.97 -14.29
CA LEU A 327 -21.24 20.25 -14.13
C LEU A 327 -20.82 20.82 -15.48
N SER A 328 -20.31 19.98 -16.39
CA SER A 328 -19.94 20.39 -17.75
C SER A 328 -21.12 20.96 -18.53
N LYS A 329 -22.30 20.30 -18.46
CA LYS A 329 -23.53 20.81 -19.08
C LYS A 329 -23.98 22.15 -18.47
N LEU A 330 -24.04 22.26 -17.14
CA LEU A 330 -24.41 23.50 -16.44
C LEU A 330 -23.45 24.66 -16.76
N ALA A 331 -22.16 24.36 -16.91
CA ALA A 331 -21.17 25.37 -17.18
C ALA A 331 -21.22 25.87 -18.64
N THR A 332 -21.71 25.07 -19.60
CA THR A 332 -21.61 25.37 -21.05
C THR A 332 -22.94 25.68 -21.74
N THR A 333 -24.08 25.41 -21.11
CA THR A 333 -25.41 25.60 -21.73
C THR A 333 -26.23 26.69 -21.02
N ASP A 334 -27.11 27.37 -21.76
CA ASP A 334 -28.11 28.28 -21.21
C ASP A 334 -29.32 27.48 -20.70
N PRO A 335 -29.73 27.65 -19.42
CA PRO A 335 -30.77 26.83 -18.82
C PRO A 335 -32.18 27.13 -19.35
N LEU A 336 -32.41 28.27 -20.02
CA LEU A 336 -33.71 28.59 -20.59
C LEU A 336 -33.87 27.99 -21.98
N THR A 337 -32.87 28.17 -22.85
CA THR A 337 -32.96 27.84 -24.27
C THR A 337 -32.31 26.50 -24.64
N GLY A 338 -31.43 25.96 -23.80
CA GLY A 338 -30.66 24.75 -24.07
C GLY A 338 -29.52 24.95 -25.08
N LEU A 339 -29.34 26.17 -25.62
CA LEU A 339 -28.22 26.52 -26.49
C LEU A 339 -26.92 26.65 -25.70
N ALA A 340 -25.79 26.79 -26.38
CA ALA A 340 -24.55 27.18 -25.71
C ALA A 340 -24.74 28.51 -24.95
N ASN A 341 -24.17 28.63 -23.77
CA ASN A 341 -24.14 29.91 -23.07
C ASN A 341 -23.03 30.82 -23.62
N ARG A 342 -23.03 32.08 -23.19
CA ARG A 342 -22.01 33.06 -23.59
C ARG A 342 -20.57 32.58 -23.41
N ARG A 343 -20.28 31.85 -22.32
CA ARG A 343 -18.93 31.33 -22.06
C ARG A 343 -18.50 30.31 -23.12
N LEU A 344 -19.36 29.32 -23.42
CA LEU A 344 -19.05 28.33 -24.47
C LEU A 344 -18.99 28.99 -25.86
N PHE A 345 -19.82 30.01 -26.10
CA PHE A 345 -19.74 30.80 -27.33
C PHE A 345 -18.36 31.46 -27.52
N GLU A 346 -17.86 32.17 -26.50
CA GLU A 346 -16.52 32.82 -26.54
C GLU A 346 -15.43 31.78 -26.79
N GLU A 347 -15.48 30.64 -26.09
CA GLU A 347 -14.55 29.51 -26.29
C GLU A 347 -14.57 28.94 -27.71
N GLN A 348 -15.76 28.70 -28.28
CA GLN A 348 -15.90 28.17 -29.64
C GLN A 348 -15.51 29.19 -30.71
N LEU A 349 -15.77 30.48 -30.47
CA LEU A 349 -15.39 31.54 -31.41
C LEU A 349 -13.87 31.65 -31.51
N LYS A 350 -13.19 31.60 -30.37
CA LYS A 350 -11.73 31.55 -30.31
C LYS A 350 -11.16 30.33 -31.06
N LEU A 351 -11.71 29.14 -30.80
CA LEU A 351 -11.29 27.90 -31.48
C LEU A 351 -11.50 27.99 -33.00
N ALA A 352 -12.65 28.51 -33.44
CA ALA A 352 -12.94 28.71 -34.85
C ALA A 352 -11.93 29.68 -35.51
N GLY A 353 -11.58 30.76 -34.80
CA GLY A 353 -10.56 31.71 -35.27
C GLY A 353 -9.16 31.10 -35.37
N GLU A 354 -8.74 30.31 -34.40
CA GLU A 354 -7.46 29.59 -34.45
C GLU A 354 -7.39 28.58 -35.59
N GLN A 355 -8.49 27.88 -35.88
CA GLN A 355 -8.57 26.93 -37.00
C GLN A 355 -8.55 27.65 -38.34
N ALA A 356 -9.24 28.79 -38.45
CA ALA A 356 -9.26 29.65 -39.63
C ALA A 356 -7.87 30.18 -39.99
N GLY A 357 -7.12 30.64 -38.98
CA GLY A 357 -5.74 31.13 -39.16
C GLY A 357 -4.76 30.06 -39.65
N ARG A 358 -4.98 28.79 -39.29
CA ARG A 358 -4.12 27.67 -39.73
C ARG A 358 -4.53 27.11 -41.11
N GLY A 359 -5.80 27.19 -41.47
CA GLY A 359 -6.38 26.51 -42.63
C GLY A 359 -6.79 27.42 -43.80
N ASN A 360 -6.63 28.75 -43.67
CA ASN A 360 -7.15 29.74 -44.62
C ASN A 360 -8.68 29.60 -44.86
N LEU A 361 -9.41 29.25 -43.79
CA LEU A 361 -10.86 29.05 -43.80
C LEU A 361 -11.56 30.34 -43.37
N GLN A 362 -12.75 30.59 -43.92
CA GLN A 362 -13.58 31.73 -43.50
C GLN A 362 -14.36 31.39 -42.23
N VAL A 363 -14.58 32.35 -41.35
CA VAL A 363 -15.48 32.19 -40.20
C VAL A 363 -16.55 33.26 -40.31
N SER A 364 -17.81 32.84 -40.33
CA SER A 364 -18.96 33.74 -40.27
C SER A 364 -19.59 33.71 -38.89
N LEU A 365 -20.02 34.88 -38.42
CA LEU A 365 -20.69 35.09 -37.15
C LEU A 365 -22.02 35.81 -37.40
N LEU A 366 -23.09 35.29 -36.80
CA LEU A 366 -24.42 35.88 -36.86
C LEU A 366 -24.84 36.32 -35.47
N MET A 367 -25.02 37.62 -35.25
CA MET A 367 -25.70 38.16 -34.06
C MET A 367 -27.19 38.33 -34.37
N ILE A 368 -28.04 37.82 -33.50
CA ILE A 368 -29.49 37.72 -33.70
C ILE A 368 -30.16 38.34 -32.48
N ASP A 369 -31.14 39.21 -32.71
CA ASP A 369 -31.92 39.82 -31.63
C ASP A 369 -33.42 39.75 -31.95
N VAL A 370 -34.22 39.47 -30.91
CA VAL A 370 -35.67 39.39 -31.04
C VAL A 370 -36.27 40.80 -31.03
N ASP A 371 -36.88 41.18 -32.14
CA ASP A 371 -37.40 42.52 -32.34
C ASP A 371 -38.51 42.86 -31.34
N PHE A 372 -38.40 44.03 -30.71
CA PHE A 372 -39.38 44.56 -29.75
C PHE A 372 -39.66 43.64 -28.53
N PHE A 373 -38.73 42.73 -28.19
CA PHE A 373 -38.94 41.73 -27.14
C PHE A 373 -39.32 42.29 -25.76
N LYS A 374 -38.78 43.46 -25.39
CA LYS A 374 -39.21 44.16 -24.17
C LYS A 374 -40.71 44.48 -24.17
N SER A 375 -41.23 45.01 -25.29
CA SER A 375 -42.66 45.31 -25.43
C SER A 375 -43.52 44.04 -25.43
N PHE A 376 -43.02 42.94 -25.99
CA PHE A 376 -43.65 41.62 -25.88
C PHE A 376 -43.77 41.18 -24.42
N ASN A 377 -42.68 41.27 -23.65
CA ASN A 377 -42.66 40.94 -22.23
C ASN A 377 -43.56 41.84 -21.40
N ASP A 378 -43.58 43.13 -21.68
CA ASP A 378 -44.45 44.09 -20.98
C ASP A 378 -45.94 43.77 -21.22
N ALA A 379 -46.29 43.23 -22.40
CA ALA A 379 -47.66 42.89 -22.74
C ALA A 379 -48.11 41.51 -22.22
N TYR A 380 -47.26 40.48 -22.29
CA TYR A 380 -47.64 39.09 -21.98
C TYR A 380 -46.96 38.50 -20.73
N GLY A 381 -46.04 39.25 -20.12
CA GLY A 381 -45.25 38.82 -18.98
C GLY A 381 -44.08 37.91 -19.35
N HIS A 382 -43.08 37.88 -18.47
CA HIS A 382 -41.82 37.16 -18.69
C HIS A 382 -41.99 35.66 -19.01
N ARG A 383 -43.00 34.98 -18.44
CA ARG A 383 -43.25 33.56 -18.75
C ARG A 383 -43.60 33.33 -20.22
N ALA A 384 -44.36 34.23 -20.83
CA ALA A 384 -44.67 34.16 -22.26
C ALA A 384 -43.42 34.50 -23.10
N GLY A 385 -42.62 35.47 -22.65
CA GLY A 385 -41.30 35.76 -23.22
C GLY A 385 -40.36 34.57 -23.24
N ASP A 386 -40.25 33.86 -22.13
CA ASP A 386 -39.42 32.65 -22.00
C ASP A 386 -39.85 31.55 -22.97
N ASN A 387 -41.17 31.36 -23.15
CA ASN A 387 -41.70 30.41 -24.13
C ASN A 387 -41.38 30.85 -25.57
N CYS A 388 -41.49 32.14 -25.85
CA CYS A 388 -41.13 32.72 -27.15
C CYS A 388 -39.63 32.53 -27.44
N LEU A 389 -38.75 32.85 -26.49
CA LEU A 389 -37.32 32.63 -26.61
C LEU A 389 -36.96 31.16 -26.82
N ARG A 390 -37.63 30.22 -26.12
CA ARG A 390 -37.43 28.78 -26.35
C ARG A 390 -37.81 28.37 -27.78
N ALA A 391 -38.91 28.87 -28.32
CA ALA A 391 -39.32 28.57 -29.69
C ALA A 391 -38.34 29.15 -30.73
N ILE A 392 -37.86 30.37 -30.52
CA ILE A 392 -36.87 31.00 -31.41
C ILE A 392 -35.53 30.27 -31.32
N ALA A 393 -35.07 29.92 -30.12
CA ALA A 393 -33.83 29.18 -29.92
C ALA A 393 -33.88 27.79 -30.58
N GLN A 394 -34.99 27.06 -30.47
CA GLN A 394 -35.19 25.81 -31.19
C GLN A 394 -35.13 26.03 -32.70
N THR A 395 -35.77 27.09 -33.20
CA THR A 395 -35.72 27.47 -34.63
C THR A 395 -34.30 27.75 -35.11
N VAL A 396 -33.50 28.46 -34.30
CA VAL A 396 -32.07 28.67 -34.58
C VAL A 396 -31.35 27.32 -34.64
N CYS A 397 -31.54 26.44 -33.66
CA CYS A 397 -30.92 25.12 -33.66
C CYS A 397 -31.27 24.31 -34.92
N ASP A 398 -32.55 24.26 -35.28
CA ASP A 398 -33.05 23.49 -36.43
C ASP A 398 -32.54 24.05 -37.77
N VAL A 399 -32.45 25.37 -37.92
CA VAL A 399 -31.91 26.00 -39.14
C VAL A 399 -30.46 25.63 -39.35
N PHE A 400 -29.66 25.58 -38.28
CA PHE A 400 -28.22 25.34 -38.37
C PHE A 400 -27.81 23.89 -38.10
N SER A 401 -28.74 22.97 -37.86
CA SER A 401 -28.45 21.58 -37.45
C SER A 401 -27.64 20.78 -38.47
N SER A 402 -27.78 21.12 -39.76
CA SER A 402 -27.05 20.46 -40.86
C SER A 402 -25.70 21.10 -41.16
N MET A 403 -25.32 22.18 -40.47
CA MET A 403 -24.07 22.88 -40.70
C MET A 403 -22.94 22.26 -39.86
N PRO A 404 -21.85 21.77 -40.50
CA PRO A 404 -20.73 21.18 -39.77
C PRO A 404 -20.12 22.19 -38.81
N ASN A 405 -19.91 21.78 -37.56
CA ASN A 405 -19.26 22.58 -36.50
C ASN A 405 -19.95 23.93 -36.21
N ALA A 406 -21.22 24.11 -36.61
CA ALA A 406 -21.97 25.30 -36.23
C ALA A 406 -22.24 25.30 -34.72
N THR A 407 -21.96 26.44 -34.07
CA THR A 407 -22.26 26.64 -32.65
C THR A 407 -23.39 27.64 -32.53
N THR A 408 -24.52 27.22 -31.95
CA THR A 408 -25.66 28.09 -31.64
C THR A 408 -25.66 28.41 -30.15
N ALA A 409 -25.81 29.69 -29.81
CA ALA A 409 -25.66 30.17 -28.45
C ALA A 409 -26.69 31.24 -28.08
N ARG A 410 -26.96 31.37 -26.77
CA ARG A 410 -27.61 32.57 -26.21
C ARG A 410 -26.52 33.49 -25.66
N TYR A 411 -26.38 34.65 -26.29
CA TYR A 411 -25.34 35.62 -25.95
C TYR A 411 -25.69 36.41 -24.68
N GLY A 412 -26.96 36.78 -24.52
CA GLY A 412 -27.49 37.42 -23.30
C GLY A 412 -28.91 37.95 -23.51
N GLY A 413 -29.77 37.90 -22.48
CA GLY A 413 -31.14 38.40 -22.61
C GLY A 413 -31.92 37.74 -23.76
N GLU A 414 -32.31 38.53 -24.75
CA GLU A 414 -32.95 38.12 -26.01
C GLU A 414 -31.99 37.90 -27.18
N GLU A 415 -30.69 38.09 -26.97
CA GLU A 415 -29.66 37.98 -27.99
C GLU A 415 -29.19 36.53 -28.16
N LEU A 416 -29.21 36.07 -29.40
CA LEU A 416 -28.75 34.76 -29.84
C LEU A 416 -27.57 34.94 -30.80
N ALA A 417 -26.72 33.93 -30.89
CA ALA A 417 -25.52 33.97 -31.68
C ALA A 417 -25.28 32.64 -32.41
N VAL A 418 -24.73 32.71 -33.62
CA VAL A 418 -24.33 31.52 -34.38
C VAL A 418 -22.94 31.70 -34.97
N ILE A 419 -22.04 30.77 -34.64
CA ILE A 419 -20.69 30.67 -35.22
C ILE A 419 -20.73 29.63 -36.34
N LEU A 420 -20.22 29.98 -37.51
CA LEU A 420 -20.18 29.12 -38.70
C LEU A 420 -18.74 29.00 -39.22
N PRO A 421 -17.96 28.04 -38.70
CA PRO A 421 -16.59 27.78 -39.17
C PRO A 421 -16.59 27.22 -40.61
N GLY A 422 -15.73 27.74 -41.47
CA GLY A 422 -15.62 27.33 -42.87
C GLY A 422 -16.71 27.85 -43.79
N VAL A 423 -17.59 28.73 -43.30
CA VAL A 423 -18.74 29.27 -44.05
C VAL A 423 -18.46 30.71 -44.44
N GLY A 424 -18.59 31.01 -45.73
CA GLY A 424 -18.44 32.35 -46.28
C GLY A 424 -19.69 33.23 -46.15
N ALA A 425 -19.50 34.53 -46.38
CA ALA A 425 -20.55 35.55 -46.22
C ALA A 425 -21.84 35.25 -46.99
N GLY A 426 -21.74 34.82 -48.26
CA GLY A 426 -22.93 34.55 -49.09
C GLY A 426 -23.81 33.44 -48.52
N GLN A 427 -23.20 32.34 -48.05
CA GLN A 427 -23.93 31.23 -47.43
C GLN A 427 -24.47 31.63 -46.05
N ALA A 428 -23.68 32.34 -45.25
CA ALA A 428 -24.12 32.87 -43.95
C ALA A 428 -25.35 33.78 -44.08
N MET A 429 -25.36 34.67 -45.09
CA MET A 429 -26.50 35.56 -45.41
C MET A 429 -27.74 34.78 -45.85
N ALA A 430 -27.57 33.73 -46.66
CA ALA A 430 -28.68 32.87 -47.07
C ALA A 430 -29.31 32.15 -45.87
N MET A 431 -28.48 31.63 -44.96
CA MET A 431 -28.94 30.99 -43.73
C MET A 431 -29.61 31.97 -42.76
N ALA A 432 -29.08 33.19 -42.62
CA ALA A 432 -29.71 34.25 -41.83
C ALA A 432 -31.08 34.65 -42.41
N THR A 433 -31.21 34.70 -43.73
CA THR A 433 -32.50 34.97 -44.40
C THR A 433 -33.50 33.84 -44.16
N LEU A 434 -33.04 32.59 -44.23
CA LEU A 434 -33.85 31.42 -43.90
C LEU A 434 -34.32 31.44 -42.44
N LEU A 435 -33.43 31.80 -41.51
CA LEU A 435 -33.77 31.96 -40.10
C LEU A 435 -34.90 32.97 -39.90
N ILE A 436 -34.80 34.16 -40.51
CA ILE A 436 -35.83 35.19 -40.41
C ILE A 436 -37.19 34.66 -40.91
N ALA A 437 -37.19 33.96 -42.05
CA ALA A 437 -38.41 33.37 -42.61
C ALA A 437 -39.02 32.31 -41.66
N ASN A 438 -38.20 31.47 -41.05
CA ASN A 438 -38.66 30.44 -40.12
C ASN A 438 -39.14 31.02 -38.78
N VAL A 439 -38.51 32.08 -38.27
CA VAL A 439 -39.02 32.76 -37.07
C VAL A 439 -40.37 33.41 -37.35
N ARG A 440 -40.54 34.04 -38.52
CA ARG A 440 -41.84 34.60 -38.94
C ARG A 440 -42.92 33.52 -39.04
N SER A 441 -42.58 32.33 -39.54
CA SER A 441 -43.54 31.23 -39.72
C SER A 441 -44.03 30.62 -38.41
N LEU A 442 -43.35 30.89 -37.27
CA LEU A 442 -43.87 30.57 -35.94
C LEU A 442 -45.21 31.26 -35.64
N GLY A 443 -45.49 32.41 -36.28
CA GLY A 443 -46.76 33.11 -36.17
C GLY A 443 -47.11 33.61 -34.76
N VAL A 444 -46.10 33.81 -33.90
CA VAL A 444 -46.29 34.27 -32.52
C VAL A 444 -46.76 35.72 -32.56
N LEU A 445 -47.98 36.00 -32.09
CA LEU A 445 -48.58 37.33 -32.13
C LEU A 445 -47.83 38.34 -31.25
N HIS A 446 -47.45 39.49 -31.81
CA HIS A 446 -46.80 40.57 -31.10
C HIS A 446 -47.64 41.86 -31.16
N PRO A 447 -48.15 42.38 -30.03
CA PRO A 447 -49.19 43.42 -30.00
C PRO A 447 -48.71 44.80 -30.48
N VAL A 448 -47.41 45.07 -30.40
CA VAL A 448 -46.80 46.38 -30.72
C VAL A 448 -45.89 46.31 -31.97
N ALA A 449 -45.72 45.13 -32.57
CA ALA A 449 -44.82 44.98 -33.72
C ALA A 449 -45.54 45.40 -35.00
N PRO A 450 -44.85 46.05 -35.97
CA PRO A 450 -45.46 46.46 -37.24
C PRO A 450 -46.13 45.32 -38.01
N ASP A 451 -45.53 44.13 -37.98
CA ASP A 451 -46.04 42.93 -38.68
C ASP A 451 -47.04 42.11 -37.82
N ALA A 452 -47.41 42.61 -36.63
CA ALA A 452 -48.25 41.92 -35.63
C ALA A 452 -47.76 40.53 -35.18
N ILE A 453 -46.52 40.16 -35.52
CA ILE A 453 -45.85 38.90 -35.16
C ILE A 453 -44.45 39.18 -34.62
N VAL A 454 -43.89 38.22 -33.89
CA VAL A 454 -42.50 38.24 -33.44
C VAL A 454 -41.57 38.04 -34.64
N THR A 455 -40.55 38.88 -34.74
CA THR A 455 -39.51 38.82 -35.78
C THR A 455 -38.12 38.91 -35.14
N VAL A 456 -37.08 38.62 -35.93
CA VAL A 456 -35.69 38.80 -35.51
C VAL A 456 -34.94 39.66 -36.52
N SER A 457 -34.02 40.46 -36.00
CA SER A 457 -33.01 41.14 -36.80
C SER A 457 -31.69 40.37 -36.71
N VAL A 458 -30.95 40.29 -37.82
CA VAL A 458 -29.69 39.52 -37.88
C VAL A 458 -28.56 40.36 -38.46
N GLY A 459 -27.45 40.46 -37.74
CA GLY A 459 -26.19 41.00 -38.22
C GLY A 459 -25.20 39.90 -38.55
N VAL A 460 -24.65 39.90 -39.76
CA VAL A 460 -23.67 38.91 -40.22
C VAL A 460 -22.31 39.60 -40.43
N ALA A 461 -21.26 39.03 -39.86
CA ALA A 461 -19.89 39.38 -40.21
C ALA A 461 -19.12 38.13 -40.62
N THR A 462 -18.19 38.27 -41.56
CA THR A 462 -17.33 37.18 -42.02
C THR A 462 -15.91 37.68 -42.04
N SER A 463 -15.01 36.94 -41.40
CA SER A 463 -13.59 37.22 -41.44
C SER A 463 -12.83 36.15 -42.21
N THR A 464 -11.83 36.60 -42.97
CA THR A 464 -10.78 35.80 -43.58
C THR A 464 -9.50 36.10 -42.81
N ALA A 465 -8.83 35.08 -42.30
CA ALA A 465 -7.71 35.17 -41.36
C ALA A 465 -6.75 36.36 -41.60
N ASP A 466 -6.68 37.32 -40.65
CA ASP A 466 -5.46 38.09 -40.33
C ASP A 466 -5.52 39.07 -39.12
N PHE A 467 -6.47 38.99 -38.18
CA PHE A 467 -6.51 39.89 -37.02
C PHE A 467 -7.02 39.20 -35.74
N ASP A 468 -7.02 39.93 -34.61
CA ASP A 468 -7.58 39.54 -33.30
C ASP A 468 -9.09 39.27 -33.43
N LEU A 469 -9.38 38.10 -34.01
CA LEU A 469 -10.62 37.77 -34.71
C LEU A 469 -11.83 37.79 -33.77
N GLU A 470 -11.63 37.54 -32.47
CA GLU A 470 -12.71 37.32 -31.52
C GLU A 470 -13.46 38.62 -31.20
N ALA A 471 -12.74 39.64 -30.70
CA ALA A 471 -13.36 40.91 -30.34
C ALA A 471 -13.85 41.68 -31.58
N GLU A 472 -13.08 41.62 -32.67
CA GLU A 472 -13.39 42.36 -33.88
C GLU A 472 -14.60 41.76 -34.63
N LEU A 473 -14.68 40.43 -34.77
CA LEU A 473 -15.79 39.79 -35.48
C LEU A 473 -17.13 39.95 -34.75
N VAL A 474 -17.12 39.88 -33.41
CA VAL A 474 -18.31 40.18 -32.59
C VAL A 474 -18.75 41.63 -32.79
N GLN A 475 -17.82 42.57 -32.73
CA GLN A 475 -18.13 43.99 -32.91
C GLN A 475 -18.69 44.28 -34.32
N GLN A 476 -18.13 43.66 -35.36
CA GLN A 476 -18.61 43.80 -36.73
C GLN A 476 -20.02 43.22 -36.91
N ALA A 477 -20.29 42.04 -36.35
CA ALA A 477 -21.60 41.41 -36.41
C ALA A 477 -22.65 42.21 -35.62
N ASP A 478 -22.28 42.75 -34.46
CA ASP A 478 -23.13 43.63 -33.66
C ASP A 478 -23.44 44.96 -34.37
N HIS A 479 -22.44 45.56 -35.04
CA HIS A 479 -22.67 46.75 -35.87
C HIS A 479 -23.67 46.46 -37.01
N ALA A 480 -23.52 45.33 -37.70
CA ALA A 480 -24.48 44.92 -38.72
C ALA A 480 -25.88 44.68 -38.14
N LEU A 481 -25.98 44.11 -36.93
CA LEU A 481 -27.25 43.92 -36.23
C LEU A 481 -27.91 45.26 -35.88
N TYR A 482 -27.12 46.24 -35.44
CA TYR A 482 -27.59 47.60 -35.20
C TYR A 482 -28.16 48.24 -36.48
N GLU A 483 -27.47 48.10 -37.61
CA GLU A 483 -27.97 48.57 -38.91
C GLU A 483 -29.27 47.87 -39.33
N ALA A 484 -29.40 46.58 -39.06
CA ALA A 484 -30.64 45.83 -39.30
C ALA A 484 -31.79 46.42 -38.48
N LYS A 485 -31.56 46.68 -37.19
CA LYS A 485 -32.56 47.31 -36.31
C LYS A 485 -32.92 48.74 -36.75
N ALA A 486 -31.94 49.53 -37.18
CA ALA A 486 -32.13 50.91 -37.62
C ALA A 486 -32.87 51.01 -38.96
N SER A 487 -32.72 50.02 -39.84
CA SER A 487 -33.33 50.00 -41.18
C SER A 487 -34.73 49.39 -41.23
N GLY A 488 -35.39 49.28 -40.08
CA GLY A 488 -36.78 48.83 -39.98
C GLY A 488 -36.99 47.47 -39.31
N ARG A 489 -35.91 46.81 -38.84
CA ARG A 489 -35.92 45.47 -38.21
C ARG A 489 -36.35 44.36 -39.16
N ASN A 490 -36.44 43.13 -38.66
CA ASN A 490 -36.97 41.97 -39.42
C ASN A 490 -36.22 41.75 -40.74
N CYS A 491 -34.91 41.95 -40.69
CA CYS A 491 -34.04 41.86 -41.85
C CYS A 491 -32.64 41.41 -41.43
N VAL A 492 -31.86 40.98 -42.43
CA VAL A 492 -30.45 40.69 -42.27
C VAL A 492 -29.61 41.83 -42.85
N ARG A 493 -28.51 42.18 -42.19
CA ARG A 493 -27.44 43.04 -42.73
C ARG A 493 -26.10 42.34 -42.60
N GLN A 494 -25.24 42.60 -43.57
CA GLN A 494 -23.86 42.14 -43.55
C GLN A 494 -22.94 43.32 -43.25
N TYR A 495 -21.94 43.13 -42.39
CA TYR A 495 -20.87 44.10 -42.23
C TYR A 495 -20.07 44.20 -43.55
N ALA A 496 -20.07 45.38 -44.17
CA ALA A 496 -19.26 45.65 -45.34
C ALA A 496 -17.91 46.24 -44.91
N LEU A 497 -16.81 45.55 -45.23
CA LEU A 497 -15.48 46.17 -45.14
C LEU A 497 -15.45 47.35 -46.11
N SER A 498 -15.48 48.57 -45.58
CA SER A 498 -15.17 49.75 -46.37
C SER A 498 -13.73 49.60 -46.88
N ASN A 499 -13.56 49.42 -48.18
CA ASN A 499 -12.26 49.42 -48.88
C ASN A 499 -11.49 50.72 -48.58
N LEU A 500 -10.70 50.74 -47.49
CA LEU A 500 -9.66 51.72 -47.23
C LEU A 500 -8.32 50.99 -47.37
N GLY A 501 -7.93 50.71 -48.61
CA GLY A 501 -6.68 50.02 -48.93
C GLY A 501 -6.25 50.10 -50.38
N GLY A 502 -6.70 51.11 -51.12
CA GLY A 502 -6.46 51.22 -52.56
C GLY A 502 -6.21 52.65 -53.02
N MET A 503 -5.21 53.33 -52.47
CA MET A 503 -4.55 54.48 -53.10
C MET A 503 -3.24 54.77 -52.34
N ASN A 504 -2.15 54.17 -52.81
CA ASN A 504 -0.80 54.76 -52.87
C ASN A 504 0.20 53.74 -53.43
N ALA A 505 0.27 53.66 -54.76
CA ALA A 505 1.46 53.21 -55.48
C ALA A 505 1.34 53.69 -56.94
N ASN A 506 1.65 54.96 -57.16
CA ASN A 506 2.15 55.50 -58.43
C ASN A 506 2.74 56.88 -58.14
N GLY A 507 4.08 56.95 -58.16
CA GLY A 507 4.88 58.14 -57.86
C GLY A 507 6.24 57.75 -57.33
#